data_AF-A0A7S3H1W2-F1
#
_entry.id   AF-A0A7S3H1W2-F1
#
_cell.length_a   1.000
_cell.length_b   1.000
_cell.length_c   1.000
_cell.angle_alpha   90.00
_cell.angle_beta   90.00
_cell.angle_gamma   90.00
#
_symmetry.space_group_name_H-M   'P 1'
#
loop_
_entity.id
_entity.type
_entity.pdbx_description
1 polymer ?
#
loop_
_entity_poly.entity_id
_entity_poly.type
_entity_poly.pdbx_seq_one_letter_code
_entity_poly.pdbx_strand_id
1 'polypeptide(L)'
;WVSDSEHQRVEWFNALLQKLWPQLSSAMEATIIEQIQAQLNAQQLAVRVGLHVKRFTLGTVSPKIVSIRLHETQESAVRLDLEIRWAGDALLCITMGHGSFSPPVEVSELRLSALIRIELLDLMPQLPCFRALSVTFMKKPEVHFSLKVA
;
A
#
# COMPACT_ATOMS: atom_id res chain seq x y z
N TRP A 1 6.02 -30.81 17.81
CA TRP A 1 6.16 -29.36 17.64
C TRP A 1 6.89 -29.12 16.34
N VAL A 2 6.17 -29.05 15.22
CA VAL A 2 6.75 -28.60 13.96
C VAL A 2 6.53 -27.09 13.95
N SER A 3 7.51 -26.37 14.46
CA SER A 3 7.66 -24.95 14.16
C SER A 3 7.78 -24.87 12.64
N ASP A 4 6.77 -24.35 11.98
CA ASP A 4 6.85 -23.98 10.56
C ASP A 4 7.85 -22.81 10.46
N SER A 5 9.14 -23.16 10.40
CA SER A 5 10.29 -22.26 10.63
C SER A 5 10.47 -21.20 9.55
N GLU A 6 9.69 -21.27 8.48
CA GLU A 6 9.82 -20.39 7.32
C GLU A 6 9.07 -19.06 7.49
N HIS A 7 8.12 -18.97 8.43
CA HIS A 7 7.28 -17.77 8.60
C HIS A 7 7.44 -17.20 10.01
N GLN A 8 8.18 -16.10 10.11
CA GLN A 8 8.35 -15.39 11.37
C GLN A 8 7.29 -14.31 11.53
N ARG A 9 6.62 -14.31 12.69
CA ARG A 9 5.77 -13.19 13.12
C ARG A 9 6.64 -12.10 13.70
N VAL A 10 6.39 -10.86 13.30
CA VAL A 10 7.18 -9.68 13.68
C VAL A 10 6.34 -8.67 14.43
N GLU A 11 5.82 -9.07 15.59
CA GLU A 11 4.96 -8.22 16.43
C GLU A 11 5.66 -6.92 16.85
N TRP A 12 6.96 -6.99 17.14
CA TRP A 12 7.75 -5.80 17.48
C TRP A 12 7.79 -4.79 16.32
N PHE A 13 7.86 -5.27 15.08
CA PHE A 13 7.90 -4.42 13.89
C PHE A 13 6.52 -3.82 13.63
N ASN A 14 5.45 -4.61 13.79
CA ASN A 14 4.08 -4.11 13.72
C ASN A 14 3.82 -3.01 14.76
N ALA A 15 4.32 -3.18 15.99
CA ALA A 15 4.22 -2.17 17.04
C ALA A 15 5.01 -0.89 16.70
N LEU A 16 6.20 -1.03 16.13
CA LEU A 16 7.00 0.10 15.62
C LEU A 16 6.28 0.82 14.47
N LEU A 17 5.76 0.08 13.49
CA LEU A 17 5.04 0.62 12.36
C LEU A 17 3.79 1.38 12.81
N GLN A 18 3.01 0.84 13.75
CA GLN A 18 1.84 1.51 14.30
C GLN A 18 2.19 2.82 15.03
N LYS A 19 3.33 2.88 15.73
CA LYS A 19 3.82 4.11 16.37
C LYS A 19 4.25 5.16 15.36
N LEU A 20 4.88 4.75 14.25
CA LEU A 20 5.31 5.64 13.18
C LEU A 20 4.18 6.05 12.23
N TRP A 21 3.10 5.27 12.22
CA TRP A 21 2.02 5.40 11.25
C TRP A 21 1.46 6.81 11.08
N PRO A 22 1.18 7.60 12.14
CA PRO A 22 0.64 8.95 11.96
C PRO A 22 1.53 9.88 11.13
N GLN A 23 2.84 9.71 11.22
CA GLN A 23 3.80 10.50 10.43
C GLN A 23 3.93 9.94 9.02
N LEU A 24 3.98 8.61 8.87
CA LEU A 24 4.05 7.96 7.57
C LEU A 24 2.80 8.21 6.73
N SER A 25 1.61 8.03 7.31
CA SER A 25 0.35 8.25 6.63
C SER A 25 0.23 9.68 6.14
N SER A 26 0.52 10.67 7.01
CA SER A 26 0.49 12.08 6.65
C SER A 26 1.46 12.43 5.52
N ALA A 27 2.68 11.86 5.54
CA ALA A 27 3.66 12.09 4.48
C ALA A 27 3.23 11.45 3.15
N MET A 28 2.61 10.26 3.19
CA MET A 28 2.17 9.52 2.01
C MET A 28 0.87 10.09 1.40
N GLU A 29 -0.05 10.59 2.22
CA GLU A 29 -1.35 11.08 1.80
C GLU A 29 -1.24 12.16 0.73
N ALA A 30 -0.30 13.11 0.86
CA ALA A 30 -0.09 14.16 -0.12
C ALA A 30 0.28 13.59 -1.51
N THR A 31 1.29 12.71 -1.55
CA THR A 31 1.73 12.06 -2.79
C THR A 31 0.63 11.19 -3.41
N ILE A 32 -0.14 10.48 -2.58
CA ILE A 32 -1.23 9.63 -3.06
C ILE A 32 -2.37 10.48 -3.65
N ILE A 33 -2.74 11.60 -3.02
CA ILE A 33 -3.74 12.53 -3.55
C ILE A 33 -3.33 13.02 -4.94
N GLU A 34 -2.07 13.44 -5.11
CA GLU A 34 -1.54 13.90 -6.40
C GLU A 34 -1.62 12.80 -7.47
N GLN A 35 -1.23 11.57 -7.13
CA GLN A 35 -1.28 10.45 -8.05
C GLN A 35 -2.73 10.06 -8.41
N ILE A 36 -3.63 9.99 -7.44
CA ILE A 36 -5.04 9.71 -7.67
C ILE A 36 -5.64 10.80 -8.57
N GLN A 37 -5.41 12.08 -8.27
CA GLN A 37 -5.94 13.18 -9.07
C GLN A 37 -5.40 13.17 -10.50
N ALA A 38 -4.11 12.84 -10.70
CA ALA A 38 -3.53 12.69 -12.02
C ALA A 38 -4.21 11.56 -12.82
N GLN A 39 -4.47 10.41 -12.18
CA GLN A 39 -5.19 9.31 -12.81
C GLN A 39 -6.65 9.68 -13.12
N LEU A 40 -7.35 10.35 -12.20
CA LEU A 40 -8.72 10.83 -12.42
C LEU A 40 -8.78 11.80 -13.61
N ASN A 41 -7.84 12.74 -13.71
CA ASN A 41 -7.75 13.70 -14.81
C ASN A 41 -7.51 12.99 -16.15
N ALA A 42 -6.67 11.95 -16.17
CA ALA A 42 -6.44 11.15 -17.38
C ALA A 42 -7.72 10.43 -17.85
N GLN A 43 -8.55 9.97 -16.90
CA GLN A 43 -9.83 9.30 -17.19
C GLN A 43 -10.99 10.27 -17.50
N GLN A 44 -10.89 11.53 -17.07
CA GLN A 44 -11.90 12.57 -17.31
C GLN A 44 -12.20 12.77 -18.81
N LEU A 45 -11.20 12.57 -19.67
CA LEU A 45 -11.35 12.63 -21.12
C LEU A 45 -12.32 11.56 -21.66
N ALA A 46 -12.41 10.39 -21.02
CA ALA A 46 -13.29 9.31 -21.43
C ALA A 46 -14.73 9.50 -20.94
N VAL A 47 -14.92 10.01 -19.72
CA VAL A 47 -16.24 10.07 -19.06
C VAL A 47 -16.91 11.46 -19.18
N ARG A 48 -16.17 12.50 -19.60
CA ARG A 48 -16.64 13.90 -19.71
C ARG A 48 -17.25 14.46 -18.40
N VAL A 49 -16.86 13.91 -17.26
CA VAL A 49 -17.26 14.35 -15.92
C VAL A 49 -16.01 14.72 -15.14
N GLY A 50 -15.98 15.90 -14.52
CA GLY A 50 -14.89 16.31 -13.63
C GLY A 50 -14.88 15.45 -12.38
N LEU A 51 -13.73 14.84 -12.06
CA LEU A 51 -13.55 14.02 -10.86
C LEU A 51 -12.50 14.69 -9.99
N HIS A 52 -12.89 15.05 -8.77
CA HIS A 52 -12.00 15.77 -7.85
C HIS A 52 -11.91 15.03 -6.52
N VAL A 53 -10.69 14.81 -6.05
CA VAL A 53 -10.46 14.31 -4.69
C VAL A 53 -10.82 15.43 -3.71
N LYS A 54 -11.88 15.23 -2.93
CA LYS A 54 -12.31 16.17 -1.89
C LYS A 54 -11.54 15.93 -0.59
N ARG A 55 -11.33 14.66 -0.25
CA ARG A 55 -10.64 14.24 0.97
C ARG A 55 -10.05 12.86 0.76
N PHE A 56 -8.84 12.66 1.25
CA PHE A 56 -8.23 11.35 1.35
C PHE A 56 -7.55 11.23 2.71
N THR A 57 -7.65 10.06 3.32
CA THR A 57 -6.80 9.67 4.44
C THR A 57 -6.56 8.17 4.41
N LEU A 58 -5.35 7.76 4.81
CA LEU A 58 -5.02 6.37 5.07
C LEU A 58 -5.55 5.91 6.44
N GLY A 59 -6.13 6.80 7.24
CA GLY A 59 -6.66 6.44 8.55
C GLY A 59 -5.58 6.23 9.61
N THR A 60 -5.99 5.69 10.75
CA THR A 60 -5.18 5.57 11.97
C THR A 60 -4.62 4.16 12.20
N VAL A 61 -5.16 3.16 11.51
CA VAL A 61 -4.74 1.75 11.63
C VAL A 61 -3.65 1.45 10.61
N SER A 62 -2.47 1.03 11.06
CA SER A 62 -1.38 0.68 10.16
C SER A 62 -1.60 -0.68 9.48
N PRO A 63 -1.00 -0.90 8.31
CA PRO A 63 -0.80 -2.24 7.77
C PRO A 63 -0.06 -3.12 8.78
N LYS A 64 -0.29 -4.43 8.70
CA LYS A 64 0.39 -5.45 9.50
C LYS A 64 1.16 -6.39 8.60
N ILE A 65 2.39 -6.68 9.00
CA ILE A 65 3.15 -7.79 8.44
C ILE A 65 2.71 -9.06 9.16
N VAL A 66 2.09 -9.95 8.41
CA VAL A 66 1.56 -11.23 8.88
C VAL A 66 2.69 -12.24 9.01
N SER A 67 3.55 -12.29 8.00
CA SER A 67 4.70 -13.19 7.99
C SER A 67 5.83 -12.62 7.15
N ILE A 68 7.05 -12.96 7.54
CA ILE A 68 8.27 -12.73 6.77
C ILE A 68 8.93 -14.07 6.50
N ARG A 69 9.35 -14.28 5.25
CA ARG A 69 10.15 -15.43 4.81
C ARG A 69 11.40 -14.98 4.08
N LEU A 70 12.56 -15.24 4.68
CA LEU A 70 13.85 -15.07 4.02
C LEU A 70 14.14 -16.32 3.17
N HIS A 71 14.58 -16.12 1.94
CA HIS A 71 14.96 -17.21 1.05
C HIS A 71 16.48 -17.35 1.01
N GLU A 72 16.97 -18.58 1.14
CA GLU A 72 18.37 -18.88 0.82
C GLU A 72 18.56 -18.84 -0.70
N THR A 73 19.49 -18.02 -1.16
CA THR A 73 19.86 -17.91 -2.57
C THR A 73 21.30 -18.33 -2.76
N GLN A 74 21.59 -19.11 -3.81
CA GLN A 74 22.97 -19.43 -4.21
C GLN A 74 23.68 -18.25 -4.87
N GLU A 75 22.90 -17.26 -5.34
CA GLU A 75 23.37 -16.02 -5.94
C GLU A 75 23.74 -14.97 -4.88
N SER A 76 24.55 -13.98 -5.27
CA SER A 76 24.86 -12.79 -4.46
C SER A 76 23.64 -11.86 -4.38
N ALA A 77 22.60 -12.31 -3.69
CA ALA A 77 21.34 -11.62 -3.54
C ALA A 77 20.74 -11.85 -2.15
N VAL A 78 19.84 -10.97 -1.73
CA VAL A 78 18.94 -11.20 -0.59
C VAL A 78 17.53 -11.20 -1.13
N ARG A 79 16.74 -12.24 -0.82
CA ARG A 79 15.33 -12.35 -1.23
C ARG A 79 14.44 -12.55 -0.01
N LEU A 80 13.44 -11.69 0.12
CA LEU A 80 12.53 -11.65 1.25
C LEU A 80 11.08 -11.58 0.77
N ASP A 81 10.23 -12.50 1.22
CA ASP A 81 8.79 -12.42 1.01
C ASP A 81 8.11 -11.90 2.28
N LEU A 82 7.24 -10.91 2.12
CA LEU A 82 6.43 -10.31 3.17
C LEU A 82 4.95 -10.46 2.83
N GLU A 83 4.20 -11.11 3.71
CA GLU A 83 2.74 -11.08 3.66
C GLU A 83 2.25 -9.87 4.45
N ILE A 84 1.60 -8.93 3.76
CA ILE A 84 1.04 -7.71 4.36
C ILE A 84 -0.47 -7.79 4.29
N ARG A 85 -1.12 -7.49 5.41
CA ARG A 85 -2.56 -7.29 5.47
C ARG A 85 -2.86 -5.94 6.08
N TRP A 86 -3.83 -5.25 5.52
CA TRP A 86 -4.29 -3.97 6.01
C TRP A 86 -5.80 -3.94 5.96
N ALA A 87 -6.43 -3.71 7.11
CA ALA A 87 -7.86 -3.53 7.24
C ALA A 87 -8.05 -2.25 8.05
N GLY A 88 -7.92 -1.13 7.35
CA GLY A 88 -7.85 0.20 7.95
C GLY A 88 -9.12 1.01 7.77
N ASP A 89 -9.15 2.13 8.48
CA ASP A 89 -10.15 3.19 8.42
C ASP A 89 -9.83 4.23 7.33
N ALA A 90 -9.21 3.77 6.23
CA ALA A 90 -8.90 4.63 5.08
C ALA A 90 -10.20 5.12 4.42
N LEU A 91 -10.17 6.37 3.97
CA LEU A 91 -11.32 7.07 3.43
C LEU A 91 -10.90 7.92 2.23
N LEU A 92 -11.58 7.73 1.11
CA LEU A 92 -11.44 8.57 -0.08
C LEU A 92 -12.82 9.11 -0.47
N CYS A 93 -12.94 10.43 -0.48
CA CYS A 93 -14.13 11.13 -0.95
C CYS A 93 -13.83 11.81 -2.28
N ILE A 94 -14.57 11.46 -3.32
CA ILE A 94 -14.47 12.03 -4.66
C ILE A 94 -15.78 12.75 -4.97
N THR A 95 -15.70 13.94 -5.57
CA THR A 95 -16.88 14.64 -6.09
C THR A 95 -16.90 14.58 -7.61
N MET A 96 -18.11 14.43 -8.18
CA MET A 96 -18.33 14.34 -9.62
C MET A 96 -19.04 15.60 -10.14
N GLY A 97 -18.52 16.22 -11.19
CA GLY A 97 -19.24 17.22 -12.00
C GLY A 97 -18.65 18.64 -12.00
N HIS A 98 -19.22 19.46 -12.90
CA HIS A 98 -18.90 20.88 -13.12
C HIS A 98 -20.10 21.80 -12.84
N GLY A 99 -21.12 21.32 -12.12
CA GLY A 99 -22.41 22.00 -11.93
C GLY A 99 -22.87 22.06 -10.47
N SER A 100 -24.07 22.60 -10.23
CA SER A 100 -24.62 22.89 -8.90
C SER A 100 -24.95 21.66 -8.03
N PHE A 101 -24.95 20.46 -8.60
CA PHE A 101 -25.18 19.20 -7.91
C PHE A 101 -24.05 18.22 -8.19
N SER A 102 -23.22 17.94 -7.17
CA SER A 102 -22.07 17.04 -7.23
C SER A 102 -22.08 16.09 -6.03
N PRO A 103 -22.83 14.98 -6.08
CA PRO A 103 -22.92 14.06 -4.96
C PRO A 103 -21.54 13.45 -4.69
N PRO A 104 -21.05 13.49 -3.44
CA PRO A 104 -19.80 12.85 -3.07
C PRO A 104 -19.93 11.33 -3.14
N VAL A 105 -18.95 10.69 -3.76
CA VAL A 105 -18.74 9.25 -3.73
C VAL A 105 -17.66 8.95 -2.71
N GLU A 106 -17.98 8.04 -1.80
CA GLU A 106 -17.08 7.59 -0.74
C GLU A 106 -16.57 6.19 -1.05
N VAL A 107 -15.25 6.01 -0.99
CA VAL A 107 -14.58 4.73 -0.90
C VAL A 107 -14.04 4.57 0.52
N SER A 108 -14.50 3.55 1.23
CA SER A 108 -14.12 3.28 2.62
C SER A 108 -13.94 1.78 2.87
N GLU A 109 -13.61 1.41 4.12
CA GLU A 109 -13.42 0.00 4.54
C GLU A 109 -12.39 -0.74 3.68
N LEU A 110 -11.30 -0.06 3.33
CA LEU A 110 -10.24 -0.61 2.50
C LEU A 110 -9.57 -1.79 3.22
N ARG A 111 -9.64 -2.95 2.57
CA ARG A 111 -8.95 -4.17 2.98
C ARG A 111 -8.01 -4.60 1.86
N LEU A 112 -6.72 -4.65 2.19
CA LEU A 112 -5.64 -5.09 1.32
C LEU A 112 -5.01 -6.35 1.91
N SER A 113 -4.79 -7.35 1.06
CA SER A 113 -3.93 -8.50 1.35
C SER A 113 -2.95 -8.68 0.20
N ALA A 114 -1.67 -8.72 0.50
CA ALA A 114 -0.62 -8.78 -0.52
C ALA A 114 0.56 -9.63 -0.06
N LEU A 115 1.13 -10.39 -0.99
CA LEU A 115 2.42 -11.06 -0.82
C LEU A 115 3.45 -10.34 -1.69
N ILE A 116 4.38 -9.64 -1.02
CA ILE A 116 5.40 -8.82 -1.66
C ILE A 116 6.75 -9.52 -1.56
N ARG A 117 7.49 -9.58 -2.66
CA ARG A 117 8.89 -10.00 -2.68
C ARG A 117 9.79 -8.79 -2.83
N ILE A 118 10.74 -8.68 -1.92
CA ILE A 118 11.82 -7.70 -1.95
C ILE A 118 13.13 -8.44 -2.28
N GLU A 119 13.86 -7.95 -3.26
CA GLU A 119 15.16 -8.50 -3.64
C GLU A 119 16.23 -7.40 -3.69
N LEU A 120 17.35 -7.66 -3.03
CA LEU A 120 18.59 -6.90 -3.17
C LEU A 120 19.51 -7.70 -4.08
N LEU A 121 19.71 -7.22 -5.30
CA LEU A 121 20.45 -7.92 -6.35
C LEU A 121 21.88 -7.38 -6.48
N ASP A 122 22.79 -8.29 -6.83
CA ASP A 122 24.24 -8.07 -6.96
C ASP A 122 24.83 -7.36 -5.73
N LEU A 123 24.89 -8.08 -4.60
CA LEU A 123 25.45 -7.53 -3.37
C LEU A 123 26.92 -7.11 -3.57
N MET A 124 27.29 -5.99 -2.95
CA MET A 124 28.62 -5.39 -3.09
C MET A 124 29.13 -4.85 -1.75
N PRO A 125 30.46 -4.73 -1.57
CA PRO A 125 31.06 -4.26 -0.30
C PRO A 125 31.01 -2.73 -0.12
N GLN A 126 30.28 -1.99 -0.95
CA GLN A 126 30.13 -0.53 -0.88
C GLN A 126 28.67 -0.18 -0.62
N LEU A 127 28.40 0.84 0.22
CA LEU A 127 27.04 1.29 0.50
C LEU A 127 26.32 1.71 -0.81
N PRO A 128 25.03 1.36 -0.99
CA PRO A 128 24.09 0.77 -0.02
C PRO A 128 24.15 -0.77 0.10
N CYS A 129 25.23 -1.39 -0.39
CA CYS A 129 25.54 -2.83 -0.36
C CYS A 129 24.87 -3.69 -1.45
N PHE A 130 24.21 -3.09 -2.44
CA PHE A 130 23.56 -3.79 -3.57
C PHE A 130 23.52 -2.91 -4.82
N ARG A 131 23.41 -3.50 -6.02
CA ARG A 131 23.27 -2.74 -7.28
C ARG A 131 21.84 -2.37 -7.59
N ALA A 132 20.90 -3.27 -7.30
CA ALA A 132 19.51 -3.09 -7.65
C ALA A 132 18.58 -3.56 -6.53
N LEU A 133 17.46 -2.85 -6.38
CA LEU A 133 16.34 -3.21 -5.52
C LEU A 133 15.15 -3.55 -6.42
N SER A 134 14.59 -4.74 -6.24
CA SER A 134 13.33 -5.15 -6.86
C SER A 134 12.27 -5.32 -5.78
N VAL A 135 11.07 -4.79 -6.04
CA VAL A 135 9.89 -4.98 -5.18
C VAL A 135 8.73 -5.40 -6.06
N THR A 136 8.18 -6.59 -5.82
CA THR A 136 7.17 -7.20 -6.69
C THR A 136 6.04 -7.82 -5.90
N PHE A 137 4.83 -7.84 -6.47
CA PHE A 137 3.74 -8.65 -5.95
C PHE A 137 3.84 -10.07 -6.51
N MET A 138 3.95 -11.07 -5.63
CA MET A 138 4.08 -12.47 -6.02
C MET A 138 2.78 -13.08 -6.55
N LYS A 139 1.66 -12.46 -6.19
CA LYS A 139 0.31 -12.77 -6.67
C LYS A 139 -0.45 -11.46 -6.81
N LYS A 140 -1.54 -11.46 -7.58
CA LYS A 140 -2.45 -10.31 -7.64
C LYS A 140 -2.89 -9.96 -6.21
N PRO A 141 -2.66 -8.73 -5.72
CA PRO A 141 -3.11 -8.35 -4.39
C PRO A 141 -4.64 -8.38 -4.32
N GLU A 142 -5.16 -8.83 -3.19
CA GLU A 142 -6.59 -8.81 -2.91
C GLU A 142 -6.95 -7.45 -2.32
N VAL A 143 -7.87 -6.76 -2.98
CA VAL A 143 -8.34 -5.44 -2.56
C VAL A 143 -9.85 -5.47 -2.48
N HIS A 144 -10.37 -5.20 -1.29
CA HIS A 144 -11.80 -5.03 -1.04
C HIS A 144 -12.04 -3.62 -0.49
N PHE A 145 -13.12 -3.00 -0.91
CA PHE A 145 -13.54 -1.69 -0.44
C PHE A 145 -15.06 -1.58 -0.55
N SER A 146 -15.61 -0.66 0.23
CA SER A 146 -17.02 -0.29 0.19
C SER A 146 -17.16 1.02 -0.59
N LEU A 147 -18.09 1.05 -1.55
CA LEU A 147 -18.42 2.24 -2.33
C LEU A 147 -19.82 2.73 -1.92
N LYS A 148 -19.95 4.00 -1.52
CA LYS A 148 -21.23 4.61 -1.12
C LYS A 148 -21.41 5.95 -1.84
N VAL A 149 -22.64 6.25 -2.25
CA VAL A 149 -23.03 7.59 -2.69
C VAL A 149 -23.61 8.29 -1.47
N ALA A 150 -23.03 9.44 -1.10
CA ALA A 150 -23.42 10.21 0.07
C ALA A 150 -24.25 11.45 -0.31
#